data_AF-A0A1L9BSF9-F1
#
_entry.id   AF-A0A1L9BSF9-F1
#
_cell.length_a   1.000
_cell.length_b   1.000
_cell.length_c   1.000
_cell.angle_alpha   90.00
_cell.angle_beta   90.00
_cell.angle_gamma   90.00
#
_symmetry.space_group_name_H-M   'P 1'
#
loop_
_entity.id
_entity.type
_entity.pdbx_description
1 polymer ?
#
loop_
_entity_poly.entity_id
_entity_poly.type
_entity_poly.pdbx_seq_one_letter_code
_entity_poly.pdbx_strand_id
1 'polypeptide(L)'
;MLMSILSWWFTNFRQRRLEWCIALYTVGFGAFLMLPFVSFATAGYRGVLTLMSEFSWGLVYLLTGILHNVALHVNGRAAWTPFARVVTLFLNSQVFLAFALAFAHSNPAGSGVFTYAVIATLFCWVALWAAGEDCGREYKIWKEGRRHA
;
A
#
# COMPACT_ATOMS: atom_id res chain seq x y z
N MET A 1 -8.65 -23.63 -6.57
CA MET A 1 -9.08 -22.57 -7.49
C MET A 1 -8.44 -21.21 -7.17
N LEU A 2 -8.46 -20.73 -5.92
CA LEU A 2 -7.78 -19.47 -5.53
C LEU A 2 -6.26 -19.47 -5.81
N MET A 3 -5.58 -20.60 -5.61
CA MET A 3 -4.13 -20.72 -5.87
C MET A 3 -3.75 -20.60 -7.36
N SER A 4 -4.63 -20.97 -8.31
CA SER A 4 -4.31 -20.84 -9.74
C SER A 4 -4.53 -19.42 -10.27
N ILE A 5 -5.44 -18.66 -9.66
CA ILE A 5 -5.66 -17.25 -9.98
C ILE A 5 -4.48 -16.43 -9.43
N LEU A 6 -4.06 -16.69 -8.18
CA LEU A 6 -2.87 -16.06 -7.59
C LEU A 6 -1.61 -16.36 -8.40
N SER A 7 -1.38 -17.62 -8.80
CA SER A 7 -0.18 -17.98 -9.56
C SER A 7 -0.13 -17.30 -10.94
N TRP A 8 -1.26 -17.16 -11.63
CA TRP A 8 -1.34 -16.45 -12.92
C TRP A 8 -1.04 -14.95 -12.79
N TRP A 9 -1.52 -14.32 -11.72
CA TRP A 9 -1.21 -12.92 -11.41
C TRP A 9 0.28 -12.70 -11.11
N PHE A 10 0.90 -13.60 -10.34
CA PHE A 10 2.32 -13.52 -10.00
C PHE A 10 3.27 -13.91 -11.15
N THR A 11 2.78 -14.63 -12.16
CA THR A 11 3.57 -14.97 -13.36
C THR A 11 3.52 -13.87 -14.42
N ASN A 12 2.37 -13.22 -14.65
CA ASN A 12 2.26 -12.10 -15.60
C ASN A 12 2.91 -10.80 -15.09
N PHE A 13 2.88 -10.52 -13.78
CA PHE A 13 3.46 -9.30 -13.19
C PHE A 13 4.70 -9.59 -12.34
N ARG A 14 5.65 -10.35 -12.90
CA ARG A 14 6.87 -10.77 -12.18
C ARG A 14 7.67 -9.61 -11.57
N GLN A 15 7.63 -8.44 -12.18
CA GLN A 15 8.33 -7.23 -11.73
C GLN A 15 7.62 -6.50 -10.57
N ARG A 16 6.34 -6.78 -10.32
CA ARG A 16 5.47 -6.00 -9.40
C ARG A 16 4.90 -6.82 -8.25
N ARG A 17 5.51 -7.97 -7.95
CA ARG A 17 5.03 -8.91 -6.91
C ARG A 17 4.97 -8.28 -5.52
N LEU A 18 5.95 -7.42 -5.20
CA LEU A 18 5.99 -6.73 -3.92
C LEU A 18 4.80 -5.78 -3.74
N GLU A 19 4.47 -4.99 -4.78
CA GLU A 19 3.34 -4.07 -4.78
C GLU A 19 2.01 -4.82 -4.58
N TRP A 20 1.83 -5.95 -5.27
CA TRP A 20 0.67 -6.82 -5.10
C TRP A 20 0.56 -7.41 -3.70
N CYS A 21 1.67 -7.90 -3.13
CA CYS A 21 1.68 -8.41 -1.76
C CYS A 21 1.29 -7.33 -0.75
N ILE A 22 1.83 -6.10 -0.89
CA ILE A 22 1.48 -4.99 -0.01
C ILE A 22 0.00 -4.62 -0.16
N ALA A 23 -0.50 -4.50 -1.40
CA ALA A 23 -1.89 -4.13 -1.65
C ALA A 23 -2.88 -5.17 -1.09
N LEU A 24 -2.62 -6.47 -1.31
CA LEU A 24 -3.43 -7.56 -0.75
C LEU A 24 -3.34 -7.62 0.78
N TYR A 25 -2.15 -7.42 1.35
CA TYR A 25 -1.96 -7.34 2.79
C TYR A 25 -2.77 -6.19 3.38
N THR A 26 -2.78 -5.03 2.74
CA THR A 26 -3.53 -3.84 3.18
C THR A 26 -5.03 -4.13 3.23
N VAL A 27 -5.58 -4.74 2.17
CA VAL A 27 -7.00 -5.13 2.11
C VAL A 27 -7.33 -6.18 3.16
N GLY A 28 -6.50 -7.23 3.28
CA GLY A 28 -6.69 -8.30 4.26
C GLY A 28 -6.63 -7.79 5.70
N PHE A 29 -5.69 -6.90 5.99
CA PHE A 29 -5.55 -6.27 7.31
C PHE A 29 -6.73 -5.34 7.61
N GLY A 30 -7.17 -4.52 6.64
CA GLY A 30 -8.36 -3.68 6.80
C GLY A 30 -9.63 -4.50 7.04
N ALA A 31 -9.84 -5.57 6.27
CA ALA A 31 -10.96 -6.49 6.46
C ALA A 31 -10.92 -7.19 7.82
N PHE A 32 -9.73 -7.59 8.28
CA PHE A 32 -9.54 -8.20 9.60
C PHE A 32 -9.92 -7.24 10.73
N LEU A 33 -9.50 -5.97 10.66
CA LEU A 33 -9.84 -4.94 11.65
C LEU A 33 -11.32 -4.55 11.66
N MET A 34 -12.07 -4.82 10.58
CA MET A 34 -13.51 -4.59 10.54
C MET A 34 -14.33 -5.71 11.20
N LEU A 35 -13.72 -6.86 11.48
CA LEU A 35 -14.37 -7.93 12.23
C LEU A 35 -14.55 -7.49 13.69
N PRO A 36 -15.63 -7.92 14.38
CA PRO A 36 -15.93 -7.50 15.75
C PRO A 36 -15.05 -8.23 16.78
N PHE A 37 -13.74 -8.22 16.58
CA PHE A 37 -12.74 -8.70 17.53
C PHE A 37 -12.09 -7.51 18.23
N VAL A 38 -11.69 -7.68 19.49
CA VAL A 38 -10.94 -6.65 20.24
C VAL A 38 -9.46 -6.80 19.92
N SER A 39 -9.06 -6.49 18.68
CA SER A 39 -7.68 -6.69 18.23
C SER A 39 -6.75 -5.66 18.88
N PHE A 40 -7.26 -4.47 19.21
CA PHE A 40 -6.51 -3.39 19.85
C PHE A 40 -6.64 -3.34 21.38
N ALA A 41 -6.94 -4.48 22.03
CA ALA A 41 -7.05 -4.56 23.50
C ALA A 41 -5.75 -4.25 24.26
N THR A 42 -4.59 -4.35 23.60
CA THR A 42 -3.27 -4.21 24.24
C THR A 42 -2.85 -2.76 24.40
N ALA A 43 -2.11 -2.45 25.47
CA ALA A 43 -1.69 -1.09 25.82
C ALA A 43 -0.91 -0.37 24.70
N GLY A 44 -0.19 -1.10 23.85
CA GLY A 44 0.53 -0.53 22.71
C GLY A 44 -0.36 0.13 21.66
N TYR A 45 -1.61 -0.31 21.52
CA TYR A 45 -2.56 0.23 20.54
C TYR A 45 -3.35 1.43 21.05
N ARG A 46 -3.20 1.83 22.32
CA ARG A 46 -3.93 2.97 22.88
C ARG A 46 -3.69 4.26 22.09
N GLY A 47 -2.44 4.51 21.67
CA GLY A 47 -2.11 5.69 20.85
C GLY A 47 -2.71 5.64 19.43
N VAL A 48 -2.98 4.45 18.90
CA VAL A 48 -3.68 4.29 17.61
C VAL A 48 -5.17 4.59 17.78
N LEU A 49 -5.76 4.13 18.89
CA LEU A 49 -7.16 4.34 19.24
C LEU A 49 -7.49 5.79 19.62
N THR A 50 -6.51 6.60 20.04
CA THR A 50 -6.74 8.04 20.27
C THR A 50 -6.98 8.84 19.00
N LEU A 51 -6.50 8.34 17.84
CA LEU A 51 -6.68 9.01 16.55
C LEU A 51 -8.04 8.70 15.94
N MET A 52 -8.41 7.42 15.88
CA MET A 52 -9.71 6.96 15.40
C MET A 52 -10.03 5.55 15.92
N SER A 53 -11.29 5.16 15.83
CA SER A 53 -11.76 3.84 16.26
C SER A 53 -11.12 2.70 15.43
N GLU A 54 -11.05 1.50 16.00
CA GLU A 54 -10.53 0.29 15.32
C GLU A 54 -11.26 0.05 13.98
N PHE A 55 -12.58 0.23 13.96
CA PHE A 55 -13.39 0.11 12.75
C PHE A 55 -13.04 1.17 11.70
N SER A 56 -12.82 2.42 12.12
CA SER A 56 -12.42 3.50 11.22
C SER A 56 -11.06 3.23 10.58
N TRP A 57 -10.10 2.72 11.36
CA TRP A 57 -8.81 2.29 10.82
C TRP A 57 -8.96 1.15 9.82
N GLY A 58 -9.77 0.13 10.16
CA GLY A 58 -10.08 -0.97 9.25
C GLY A 58 -10.66 -0.48 7.93
N LEU A 59 -11.59 0.48 7.97
CA LEU A 59 -12.19 1.08 6.78
C LEU A 59 -11.16 1.84 5.94
N VAL A 60 -10.29 2.63 6.56
CA VAL A 60 -9.22 3.36 5.84
C VAL A 60 -8.29 2.38 5.12
N TYR A 61 -7.80 1.36 5.83
CA TYR A 61 -6.94 0.31 5.25
C TYR A 61 -7.64 -0.46 4.11
N LEU A 62 -8.92 -0.78 4.29
CA LEU A 62 -9.68 -1.48 3.27
C LEU A 62 -9.82 -0.63 2.00
N LEU A 63 -10.22 0.64 2.14
CA LEU A 63 -10.42 1.54 1.00
C LEU A 63 -9.11 1.87 0.28
N THR A 64 -8.04 2.18 1.00
CA THR A 64 -6.73 2.45 0.38
C THR A 64 -6.16 1.21 -0.29
N GLY A 65 -6.32 0.04 0.34
CA GLY A 65 -5.92 -1.24 -0.24
C GLY A 65 -6.69 -1.56 -1.52
N ILE A 66 -8.02 -1.39 -1.55
CA ILE A 66 -8.83 -1.60 -2.74
C ILE A 66 -8.40 -0.65 -3.85
N LEU A 67 -8.26 0.64 -3.53
CA LEU A 67 -7.85 1.65 -4.50
C LEU A 67 -6.49 1.32 -5.12
N HIS A 68 -5.54 0.86 -4.30
CA HIS A 68 -4.22 0.45 -4.75
C HIS A 68 -4.27 -0.81 -5.64
N ASN A 69 -5.07 -1.82 -5.28
CA ASN A 69 -5.29 -3.00 -6.13
C ASN A 69 -5.92 -2.64 -7.48
N VAL A 70 -6.90 -1.73 -7.50
CA VAL A 70 -7.53 -1.24 -8.73
C VAL A 70 -6.50 -0.50 -9.59
N ALA A 71 -5.68 0.38 -8.99
CA ALA A 71 -4.63 1.10 -9.71
C ALA A 71 -3.59 0.14 -10.31
N LEU A 72 -3.22 -0.92 -9.59
CA LEU A 72 -2.33 -1.98 -10.11
C LEU A 72 -2.96 -2.76 -11.26
N HIS A 73 -4.26 -3.04 -11.21
CA HIS A 73 -4.97 -3.75 -12.28
C HIS A 73 -5.16 -2.90 -13.55
N VAL A 74 -5.30 -1.58 -13.41
CA VAL A 74 -5.46 -0.66 -14.54
C VAL A 74 -4.10 -0.24 -15.15
N ASN A 75 -3.00 -0.43 -14.41
CA ASN A 75 -1.67 -0.02 -14.83
C ASN A 75 -1.23 -0.67 -16.16
N GLY A 76 -0.94 0.18 -17.16
CA GLY A 76 -0.56 -0.24 -18.52
C GLY A 76 -1.67 -0.09 -19.57
N ARG A 77 -2.87 0.36 -19.18
CA ARG A 77 -3.98 0.63 -20.12
C ARG A 77 -3.96 2.02 -20.75
N ALA A 78 -3.33 3.00 -20.10
CA ALA A 78 -3.16 4.36 -20.61
C ALA A 78 -1.93 5.05 -20.00
N ALA A 79 -1.38 6.05 -20.68
CA ALA A 79 -0.16 6.76 -20.29
C ALA A 79 -0.23 7.45 -18.90
N TRP A 80 -1.44 7.75 -18.40
CA TRP A 80 -1.63 8.36 -17.08
C TRP A 80 -1.69 7.32 -15.93
N THR A 81 -1.88 6.04 -16.24
CA THR A 81 -2.11 4.98 -15.24
C THR A 81 -0.92 4.75 -14.29
N PRO A 82 0.36 4.94 -14.69
CA PRO A 82 1.48 4.82 -13.77
C PRO A 82 1.48 5.90 -12.68
N PHE A 83 1.02 7.12 -12.99
CA PHE A 83 0.90 8.20 -12.01
C PHE A 83 -0.16 7.89 -10.96
N ALA A 84 -1.31 7.36 -11.38
CA ALA A 84 -2.34 6.90 -10.46
C ALA A 84 -1.81 5.81 -9.51
N ARG A 85 -1.00 4.87 -10.03
CA ARG A 85 -0.34 3.87 -9.18
C ARG A 85 0.57 4.50 -8.13
N VAL A 86 1.45 5.44 -8.51
CA VAL A 86 2.35 6.11 -7.56
C VAL A 86 1.55 6.80 -6.45
N VAL A 87 0.48 7.52 -6.80
CA VAL A 87 -0.37 8.23 -5.83
C VAL A 87 -1.02 7.24 -4.87
N THR A 88 -1.62 6.17 -5.38
CA THR A 88 -2.29 5.17 -4.52
C THR A 88 -1.31 4.41 -3.62
N LEU A 89 -0.12 4.09 -4.12
CA LEU A 89 0.94 3.48 -3.33
C LEU A 89 1.46 4.43 -2.25
N PHE A 90 1.60 5.72 -2.56
CA PHE A 90 1.99 6.74 -1.58
C PHE A 90 0.92 6.90 -0.49
N LEU A 91 -0.36 6.98 -0.86
CA LEU A 91 -1.44 7.02 0.12
C LEU A 91 -1.42 5.77 1.01
N ASN A 92 -1.16 4.61 0.42
CA ASN A 92 -1.06 3.37 1.18
C ASN A 92 0.12 3.37 2.17
N SER A 93 1.27 3.92 1.78
CA SER A 93 2.43 4.04 2.67
C SER A 93 2.17 4.98 3.86
N GLN A 94 1.38 6.04 3.65
CA GLN A 94 1.00 6.96 4.74
C GLN A 94 0.16 6.26 5.81
N VAL A 95 -0.71 5.33 5.43
CA VAL A 95 -1.52 4.59 6.43
C VAL A 95 -0.61 3.73 7.32
N PHE A 96 0.37 3.03 6.74
CA PHE A 96 1.38 2.29 7.51
C PHE A 96 2.26 3.19 8.38
N LEU A 97 2.66 4.36 7.86
CA LEU A 97 3.45 5.32 8.60
C LEU A 97 2.68 5.89 9.79
N ALA A 98 1.39 6.16 9.64
CA ALA A 98 0.53 6.63 10.72
C ALA A 98 0.46 5.60 11.86
N PHE A 99 0.35 4.31 11.54
CA PHE A 99 0.47 3.24 12.53
C PHE A 99 1.83 3.23 13.21
N ALA A 100 2.93 3.29 12.44
CA ALA A 100 4.28 3.29 13.00
C ALA A 100 4.51 4.47 13.96
N LEU A 101 4.04 5.67 13.62
CA LEU A 101 4.14 6.86 14.47
C LEU A 101 3.27 6.75 15.74
N ALA A 102 2.04 6.24 15.60
CA ALA A 102 1.16 6.04 16.74
C ALA A 102 1.73 5.02 17.74
N PHE A 103 2.36 3.96 17.24
CA PHE A 103 3.10 3.01 18.09
C PHE A 103 4.38 3.60 18.69
N ALA A 104 5.11 4.43 17.93
CA ALA A 104 6.32 5.07 18.43
C ALA A 104 6.01 6.02 19.60
N HIS A 105 4.83 6.65 19.59
CA HIS A 105 4.37 7.49 20.68
C HIS A 105 3.98 6.69 21.94
N SER A 106 3.36 5.51 21.78
CA SER A 106 2.88 4.71 22.92
C SER A 106 3.92 3.75 23.50
N ASN A 107 4.71 3.09 22.65
CA ASN A 107 5.78 2.18 23.03
C ASN A 107 6.88 2.16 21.96
N PRO A 108 7.92 3.03 22.09
CA PRO A 108 8.97 3.19 21.09
C PRO A 108 9.79 1.91 20.82
N ALA A 109 9.91 1.03 21.82
CA ALA A 109 10.65 -0.23 21.73
C ALA A 109 9.75 -1.42 21.34
N GLY A 110 8.47 -1.17 21.03
CA GLY A 110 7.54 -2.21 20.61
C GLY A 110 7.88 -2.76 19.23
N SER A 111 7.73 -4.08 19.06
CA SER A 111 7.89 -4.75 17.76
C SER A 111 6.95 -4.20 16.67
N GLY A 112 5.82 -3.61 17.08
CA GLY A 112 4.90 -2.90 16.18
C GLY A 112 5.59 -1.73 15.46
N VAL A 113 6.38 -0.92 16.17
CA VAL A 113 7.11 0.22 15.57
C VAL A 113 8.02 -0.28 14.46
N PHE A 114 8.84 -1.30 14.75
CA PHE A 114 9.75 -1.88 13.76
C PHE A 114 8.98 -2.45 12.55
N THR A 115 7.92 -3.22 12.79
CA THR A 115 7.17 -3.89 11.72
C THR A 115 6.52 -2.87 10.78
N TYR A 116 5.77 -1.91 11.32
CA TYR A 116 5.09 -0.91 10.50
C TYR A 116 6.05 0.11 9.90
N ALA A 117 7.15 0.47 10.59
CA ALA A 117 8.17 1.34 10.04
C ALA A 117 8.90 0.68 8.85
N VAL A 118 9.28 -0.60 8.95
CA VAL A 118 9.93 -1.33 7.85
C VAL A 118 8.98 -1.46 6.65
N ILE A 119 7.69 -1.74 6.89
CA ILE A 119 6.71 -1.81 5.78
C ILE A 119 6.53 -0.44 5.11
N ALA A 120 6.32 0.62 5.91
CA ALA A 120 6.09 1.98 5.42
C ALA A 120 7.32 2.59 4.73
N THR A 121 8.53 2.28 5.22
CA THR A 121 9.77 2.83 4.67
C THR A 121 10.36 1.88 3.65
N LEU A 122 10.93 0.73 4.02
CA LEU A 122 11.64 -0.16 3.09
C LEU A 122 10.75 -0.71 1.96
N PHE A 123 9.64 -1.37 2.30
CA PHE A 123 8.84 -2.03 1.26
C PHE A 123 8.07 -1.04 0.38
N CYS A 124 7.46 -0.02 0.98
CA CYS A 124 6.81 1.04 0.19
C CYS A 124 7.80 1.92 -0.57
N TRP A 125 9.02 2.18 -0.06
CA TRP A 125 10.04 2.95 -0.78
C TRP A 125 10.54 2.22 -2.02
N VAL A 126 10.85 0.92 -1.92
CA VAL A 126 11.27 0.13 -3.08
C VAL A 126 10.16 0.08 -4.14
N ALA A 127 8.91 -0.06 -3.70
CA ALA A 127 7.76 -0.02 -4.59
C ALA A 127 7.55 1.36 -5.22
N LEU A 128 7.74 2.45 -4.46
CA LEU A 128 7.60 3.83 -4.97
C LEU A 128 8.71 4.16 -5.97
N TRP A 129 9.94 3.70 -5.72
CA TRP A 129 11.05 3.84 -6.64
C TRP A 129 10.76 3.15 -7.97
N ALA A 130 10.35 1.87 -7.93
CA ALA A 130 9.97 1.13 -9.13
C ALA A 130 8.80 1.80 -9.87
N ALA A 131 7.82 2.32 -9.15
CA ALA A 131 6.68 3.02 -9.74
C ALA A 131 7.07 4.37 -10.36
N GLY A 132 8.02 5.08 -9.76
CA GLY A 132 8.57 6.33 -10.27
C GLY A 132 9.39 6.15 -11.54
N GLU A 133 10.20 5.08 -11.61
CA GLU A 133 10.93 4.73 -12.84
C GLU A 133 9.99 4.49 -14.03
N ASP A 134 8.86 3.81 -13.80
CA ASP A 134 7.85 3.58 -14.84
C ASP A 134 7.21 4.92 -15.30
N CYS A 135 6.94 5.85 -14.39
CA CYS A 135 6.44 7.19 -14.75
C CYS A 135 7.48 7.98 -15.57
N GLY A 136 8.77 7.85 -15.22
CA GLY A 136 9.86 8.48 -15.95
C GLY A 136 10.00 7.97 -17.39
N ARG A 137 9.71 6.69 -17.64
CA ARG A 137 9.70 6.11 -19.00
C ARG A 137 8.55 6.69 -19.84
N GLU A 138 7.33 6.71 -19.30
CA GLU A 138 6.18 7.29 -20.00
C GLU A 138 6.38 8.77 -20.31
N TYR A 139 6.92 9.55 -19.38
CA TYR A 139 7.22 10.97 -19.62
C TYR A 139 8.23 11.18 -20.76
N LYS A 140 9.26 10.33 -20.86
CA LYS A 140 10.23 10.38 -21.98
C LYS A 140 9.55 10.12 -23.32
N ILE A 141 8.73 9.08 -23.42
CA ILE A 141 7.95 8.76 -24.64
C ILE A 141 7.06 9.94 -25.02
N TRP A 142 6.35 10.53 -24.06
CA TRP A 142 5.46 11.64 -24.31
C TRP A 142 6.19 12.92 -24.74
N LYS A 143 7.40 13.14 -24.22
CA LYS A 143 8.28 14.24 -24.62
C LYS A 143 8.87 14.04 -26.02
N GLU A 144 9.23 12.82 -26.39
CA GLU A 144 9.72 12.48 -27.73
C GLU A 144 8.61 12.57 -28.77
N GLY A 145 7.41 12.08 -28.47
CA GLY A 145 6.24 12.23 -29.34
C GLY A 145 5.88 13.69 -29.65
N ARG A 146 6.05 14.59 -28.68
CA ARG A 146 5.86 16.04 -28.88
C ARG A 146 6.98 16.74 -29.66
N ARG A 147 8.13 16.11 -29.86
CA ARG A 147 9.21 16.65 -30.71
C ARG A 147 9.03 16.31 -32.19
N HIS A 148 8.20 15.31 -32.50
CA HIS A 148 7.95 14.83 -33.86
C HIS A 148 6.55 15.20 -34.40
N ALA A 149 5.75 15.90 -33.62
CA ALA A 149 4.45 16.45 -33.99
C ALA A 149 4.55 17.97 -34.20
#